data_AF-A0AAW4L087-F1
#
_entry.id   AF-A0AAW4L087-F1
#
_cell.length_a   1.000
_cell.length_b   1.000
_cell.length_c   1.000
_cell.angle_alpha   90.00
_cell.angle_beta   90.00
_cell.angle_gamma   90.00
#
_symmetry.space_group_name_H-M   'P 1'
#
loop_
_entity.id
_entity.type
_entity.pdbx_description
1 polymer ?
#
loop_
_entity_poly.entity_id
_entity_poly.type
_entity_poly.pdbx_seq_one_letter_code
_entity_poly.pdbx_strand_id
1 'polypeptide(L)' 'NGMTFTITESNLPKNACITLASNMAKDKQTTTAINGGTAIAGEITAVAAATSCSSDANTIAWTSY' A
#
# COMPACT_ATOMS: atom_id res chain seq x y z
N ASN A 1 22.42 -8.73 -2.04
CA ASN A 1 21.80 -9.11 -3.32
C ASN A 1 20.56 -9.94 -3.04
N GLY A 2 19.50 -9.30 -2.57
CA GLY A 2 18.20 -9.92 -2.37
C GLY A 2 17.32 -9.68 -3.61
N MET A 3 16.39 -10.59 -3.89
CA MET A 3 15.42 -10.41 -4.96
C MET A 3 14.37 -9.39 -4.53
N THR A 4 14.30 -8.25 -5.23
CA THR A 4 13.22 -7.28 -5.06
C THR A 4 11.99 -7.77 -5.81
N PHE A 5 10.84 -7.83 -5.15
CA PHE A 5 9.56 -8.15 -5.79
C PHE A 5 8.54 -7.05 -5.53
N THR A 6 7.68 -6.80 -6.52
CA THR A 6 6.56 -5.87 -6.40
C THR A 6 5.25 -6.61 -6.65
N ILE A 7 4.34 -6.54 -5.69
CA ILE A 7 2.98 -7.07 -5.80
C ILE A 7 2.05 -5.89 -6.01
N THR A 8 1.25 -5.91 -7.08
CA THR A 8 0.28 -4.87 -7.38
C THR A 8 -1.13 -5.45 -7.36
N GLU A 9 -1.99 -4.88 -6.54
CA GLU A 9 -3.43 -5.13 -6.55
C GLU A 9 -4.16 -3.91 -7.08
N SER A 10 -5.14 -4.13 -7.94
CA SER A 10 -5.90 -3.07 -8.61
C SER A 10 -7.39 -3.29 -8.44
N ASN A 11 -8.16 -2.24 -8.73
CA ASN A 11 -9.62 -2.25 -8.65
C ASN A 11 -10.16 -2.52 -7.24
N LEU A 12 -9.43 -2.05 -6.23
CA LEU A 12 -9.78 -2.21 -4.83
C LEU A 12 -10.83 -1.17 -4.41
N PRO A 13 -11.95 -1.56 -3.77
CA PRO A 13 -12.85 -0.61 -3.14
C PRO A 13 -12.16 0.07 -1.96
N LYS A 14 -12.60 1.29 -1.61
CA LYS A 14 -11.96 2.12 -0.57
C LYS A 14 -11.67 1.39 0.74
N ASN A 15 -12.62 0.60 1.25
CA ASN A 15 -12.44 -0.14 2.50
C ASN A 15 -11.35 -1.23 2.40
N ALA A 16 -11.29 -1.94 1.28
CA ALA A 16 -10.25 -2.93 1.03
C ALA A 16 -8.88 -2.25 0.91
N CYS A 17 -8.81 -1.10 0.22
CA CYS A 17 -7.59 -0.31 0.12
C CYS A 17 -7.04 0.09 1.50
N ILE A 18 -7.90 0.60 2.39
CA ILE A 18 -7.50 0.99 3.75
C ILE A 18 -6.99 -0.22 4.55
N THR A 19 -7.71 -1.34 4.47
CA THR A 19 -7.36 -2.57 5.19
C THR A 19 -6.05 -3.17 4.72
N LEU A 20 -5.81 -3.21 3.41
CA LEU A 20 -4.62 -3.82 2.81
C LEU A 20 -3.39 -2.93 3.01
N ALA A 21 -3.53 -1.61 2.79
CA ALA A 21 -2.45 -0.66 3.02
C ALA A 21 -1.96 -0.68 4.48
N SER A 22 -2.88 -0.76 5.44
CA SER A 22 -2.52 -0.77 6.86
C SER A 22 -1.99 -2.11 7.36
N ASN A 23 -2.37 -3.24 6.74
CA ASN A 23 -1.92 -4.56 7.18
C ASN A 23 -0.54 -4.97 6.67
N MET A 24 -0.17 -4.55 5.47
CA MET A 24 1.10 -4.93 4.83
C MET A 24 2.28 -4.06 5.27
N ALA A 25 1.98 -2.87 5.78
CA ALA A 25 2.96 -1.89 6.23
C ALA A 25 3.57 -2.22 7.62
N LYS A 26 3.91 -3.49 7.91
CA LYS A 26 4.31 -3.91 9.27
C LYS A 26 5.82 -4.06 9.46
N ASP A 27 6.57 -4.17 8.37
CA ASP A 27 8.02 -4.35 8.41
C ASP A 27 8.75 -3.23 7.66
N LYS A 28 10.05 -3.06 7.96
CA LYS A 28 10.89 -2.01 7.34
C LYS A 28 11.45 -2.41 5.96
N GLN A 29 11.18 -3.62 5.49
CA GLN A 29 11.69 -4.14 4.21
C GLN A 29 10.65 -4.03 3.09
N THR A 30 9.39 -3.78 3.44
CA THR A 30 8.29 -3.51 2.51
C THR A 30 7.99 -2.02 2.41
N THR A 31 7.86 -1.52 1.19
CA THR A 31 7.32 -0.19 0.89
C THR A 31 5.96 -0.33 0.21
N THR A 32 5.03 0.57 0.54
CA THR A 32 3.66 0.54 0.01
C THR A 32 3.36 1.83 -0.74
N ALA A 33 2.94 1.74 -1.99
CA ALA A 33 2.45 2.86 -2.79
C ALA A 33 0.94 2.70 -3.05
N ILE A 34 0.17 3.74 -2.74
CA ILE A 34 -1.29 3.76 -2.95
C ILE A 34 -1.59 4.69 -4.12
N ASN A 35 -2.36 4.21 -5.10
CA ASN A 35 -2.79 4.95 -6.29
C ASN A 35 -1.64 5.58 -7.10
N GLY A 36 -0.48 4.91 -7.16
CA GLY A 36 0.72 5.45 -7.80
C GLY A 36 1.36 6.64 -7.08
N GLY A 37 0.93 6.91 -5.84
CA GLY A 37 1.53 7.92 -4.98
C GLY A 37 2.90 7.50 -4.43
N THR A 38 3.46 8.35 -3.56
CA THR A 38 4.77 8.11 -2.95
C THR A 38 4.79 6.79 -2.17
N ALA A 39 5.85 6.00 -2.37
CA ALA A 39 6.07 4.78 -1.61
C ALA A 39 6.37 5.11 -0.14
N ILE A 40 5.57 4.54 0.76
CA ILE A 40 5.69 4.71 2.21
C ILE A 40 6.42 3.49 2.77
N ALA A 41 7.49 3.72 3.52
CA ALA A 41 8.22 2.69 4.24
C ALA A 41 7.76 2.63 5.71
N GLY A 42 7.53 1.43 6.23
CA GLY A 42 7.01 1.25 7.59
C GLY A 42 5.51 1.50 7.70
N GLU A 43 5.02 1.70 8.93
CA GLU A 43 3.60 1.70 9.27
C GLU A 43 2.75 2.72 8.50
N ILE A 44 1.68 2.23 7.87
CA ILE A 44 0.60 3.04 7.34
C ILE A 44 -0.57 2.96 8.32
N THR A 45 -0.81 4.08 9.02
CA THR A 45 -1.98 4.20 9.90
C THR A 45 -3.27 4.17 9.09
N ALA A 46 -4.38 3.74 9.70
CA ALA A 46 -5.69 3.75 9.06
C ALA A 46 -6.10 5.15 8.55
N VAL A 47 -5.70 6.21 9.26
CA VAL A 47 -5.96 7.61 8.88
C VAL A 47 -5.18 8.00 7.63
N ALA A 48 -3.90 7.64 7.57
CA ALA A 48 -3.07 7.90 6.40
C ALA A 48 -3.59 7.12 5.18
N ALA A 49 -3.94 5.83 5.36
CA ALA A 49 -4.54 5.03 4.30
C ALA A 49 -5.88 5.62 3.82
N ALA A 50 -6.76 6.08 4.74
CA ALA A 50 -8.05 6.67 4.38
C ALA A 50 -7.91 7.99 3.59
N THR A 51 -6.80 8.70 3.79
CA THR A 51 -6.47 9.93 3.06
C THR A 51 -5.95 9.60 1.66
N SER A 52 -5.14 8.54 1.52
CA SER A 52 -4.55 8.13 0.25
C SER A 52 -5.49 7.30 -0.65
N CYS A 53 -6.42 6.55 -0.04
CA CYS A 53 -7.42 5.77 -0.76
C CYS A 53 -8.59 6.65 -1.21
N SER A 54 -8.88 6.63 -2.51
CA SER A 54 -10.01 7.32 -3.13
C SER A 54 -11.33 6.56 -2.93
N SER A 55 -12.45 7.23 -3.20
CA SER A 55 -13.78 6.61 -3.26
C SER A 55 -13.99 5.74 -4.49
N ASP A 56 -13.15 5.91 -5.52
CA ASP A 56 -13.18 5.14 -6.75
C ASP A 56 -12.33 3.86 -6.61
N ALA A 57 -12.04 3.21 -7.74
CA ALA A 57 -11.13 2.08 -7.79
C ALA A 57 -9.71 2.50 -7.35
N ASN A 58 -9.15 1.74 -6.41
CA ASN A 58 -7.80 1.96 -5.90
C ASN A 58 -6.82 0.90 -6.39
N THR A 59 -5.55 1.27 -6.40
CA THR A 59 -4.43 0.38 -6.68
C THR A 59 -3.42 0.47 -5.55
N ILE A 60 -2.89 -0.66 -5.09
CA ILE A 60 -1.80 -0.70 -4.11
C ILE A 60 -0.66 -1.52 -4.69
N ALA A 61 0.56 -1.00 -4.55
CA ALA A 61 1.78 -1.72 -4.87
C ALA A 61 2.64 -1.88 -3.62
N TRP A 62 3.08 -3.11 -3.33
CA TRP A 62 4.03 -3.42 -2.27
C TRP A 62 5.35 -3.87 -2.88
N THR A 63 6.43 -3.15 -2.58
CA THR A 63 7.77 -3.52 -3.01
C THR A 63 8.58 -3.96 -1.79
N SER A 64 9.00 -5.22 -1.80
CA SER A 64 9.91 -5.80 -0.80
C SER A 64 11.32 -5.87 -1.36
N TYR A 65 12.31 -5.52 -0.53
CA TYR A 65 13.74 -5.50 -0.88
C TYR A 65 14.55 -6.61 -0.21
#